data_AF-A0A4R4J2C3-F1
#
_entry.id   AF-A0A4R4J2C3-F1
#
_cell.length_a   1.000
_cell.length_b   1.000
_cell.length_c   1.000
_cell.angle_alpha   90.00
_cell.angle_beta   90.00
_cell.angle_gamma   90.00
#
_symmetry.space_group_name_H-M   'P 1'
#
loop_
_entity.id
_entity.type
_entity.pdbx_description
1 polymer ?
#
loop_
_entity_poly.entity_id
_entity_poly.type
_entity_poly.pdbx_seq_one_letter_code
_entity_poly.pdbx_strand_id
1 'polypeptide(L)' 'LARRWSKGEKIIADKLGTHPSVIWPSRYFDENGNPIKRSLYKKLD' A
#
# COMPACT_ATOMS: atom_id res chain seq x y z
N LEU A 1 5.06 -17.13 -1.03
CA LEU A 1 4.74 -16.68 0.34
C LEU A 1 5.21 -15.23 0.55
N ALA A 2 4.63 -14.27 -0.18
CA ALA A 2 4.96 -12.86 0.00
C ALA A 2 4.08 -12.29 1.12
N ARG A 3 4.59 -12.28 2.36
CA ARG A 3 3.91 -11.57 3.45
C ARG A 3 3.73 -10.11 3.04
N ARG A 4 2.55 -9.52 3.31
CA ARG A 4 2.29 -8.10 3.04
C ARG A 4 3.18 -7.26 3.96
N TRP A 5 4.27 -6.71 3.44
CA TRP A 5 5.20 -5.83 4.16
C TRP A 5 4.64 -4.40 4.32
N SER A 6 3.35 -4.24 4.64
CA SER A 6 2.68 -2.93 4.77
C SER A 6 3.38 -2.00 5.76
N LYS A 7 3.93 -2.58 6.84
CA LYS A 7 4.68 -1.83 7.86
C LYS A 7 6.05 -1.38 7.36
N GLY A 8 6.74 -2.23 6.59
CA GLY A 8 8.04 -1.90 5.99
C GLY A 8 7.91 -0.83 4.90
N GLU A 9 6.89 -0.94 4.05
CA GLU A 9 6.56 0.08 3.05
C GLU A 9 6.37 1.44 3.71
N LYS A 10 5.65 1.48 4.84
CA LYS A 10 5.43 2.72 5.60
C LYS A 10 6.73 3.27 6.21
N ILE A 11 7.58 2.43 6.79
CA ILE A 11 8.86 2.87 7.39
C ILE A 11 9.78 3.48 6.34
N ILE A 12 9.91 2.84 5.18
CA ILE A 12 10.78 3.33 4.10
C ILE A 12 10.23 4.64 3.53
N ALA A 13 8.92 4.69 3.27
CA ALA A 13 8.28 5.89 2.75
C ALA A 13 8.37 7.07 3.72
N ASP A 14 8.19 6.82 5.02
CA ASP A 14 8.37 7.81 6.09
C ASP A 14 9.80 8.35 6.14
N LYS A 15 10.80 7.46 6.03
CA LYS A 15 12.21 7.88 5.95
C LYS A 15 12.56 8.66 4.70
N LEU A 16 11.89 8.39 3.59
CA LEU A 16 12.02 9.14 2.34
C LEU A 16 11.15 10.40 2.32
N GLY A 17 10.32 10.64 3.33
CA GLY A 17 9.40 11.78 3.37
C GLY A 17 8.35 11.76 2.25
N THR A 18 8.05 10.59 1.68
CA THR A 18 7.13 10.43 0.54
C THR A 18 6.04 9.42 0.86
N HIS A 19 4.99 9.38 0.03
CA HIS A 19 3.92 8.40 0.21
C HIS A 19 4.33 7.04 -0.37
N PRO A 20 4.02 5.89 0.27
CA PRO A 20 4.41 4.57 -0.24
C PRO A 20 3.89 4.27 -1.65
N SER A 21 2.80 4.90 -2.07
CA SER A 21 2.26 4.77 -3.44
C SER A 21 3.16 5.39 -4.50
N VAL A 22 4.06 6.30 -4.13
CA VAL A 22 5.05 6.89 -5.04
C VAL A 22 6.18 5.90 -5.30
N ILE A 23 6.59 5.15 -4.27
CA ILE A 23 7.67 4.16 -4.36
C ILE A 23 7.16 2.85 -4.99
N TRP A 24 5.96 2.42 -4.60
CA TRP A 24 5.34 1.19 -5.08
C TRP A 24 3.95 1.45 -5.68
N PRO A 25 3.85 2.16 -6.82
CA PRO A 25 2.58 2.49 -7.44
C PRO A 25 1.74 1.25 -7.75
N SER A 26 2.34 0.16 -8.23
CA SER A 26 1.66 -1.11 -8.49
C SER A 26 0.96 -1.74 -7.26
N ARG A 27 1.33 -1.33 -6.04
CA ARG A 27 0.68 -1.80 -4.79
C ARG A 27 -0.56 -1.00 -4.42
N TYR A 28 -0.69 0.21 -4.96
CA TYR A 28 -1.68 1.21 -4.59
C TYR A 28 -2.59 1.61 -5.74
N PHE A 29 -2.16 1.44 -6.99
CA PHE A 29 -2.90 1.76 -8.21
C PHE A 29 -3.01 0.53 -9.12
N ASP A 30 -4.12 0.41 -9.82
CA ASP A 30 -4.31 -0.56 -10.89
C ASP A 30 -3.55 -0.14 -12.17
N GLU A 31 -3.57 -0.98 -13.20
CA GLU A 31 -2.94 -0.70 -14.50
C GLU A 31 -3.51 0.54 -15.21
N ASN A 32 -4.71 0.97 -14.80
CA ASN A 32 -5.38 2.16 -15.33
C ASN A 32 -5.13 3.40 -14.46
N GLY A 33 -4.29 3.31 -13.41
CA GLY A 33 -3.99 4.40 -12.50
C GLY A 33 -5.05 4.67 -11.43
N ASN A 34 -6.07 3.82 -11.31
CA ASN A 34 -7.09 3.97 -10.28
C ASN A 34 -6.60 3.44 -8.93
N PRO A 35 -6.87 4.13 -7.81
CA PRO A 35 -6.48 3.65 -6.51
C PRO A 35 -7.19 2.32 -6.16
N ILE A 36 -6.40 1.30 -5.82
CA ILE A 36 -6.89 -0.01 -5.42
C ILE A 36 -7.63 0.15 -4.09
N LYS A 37 -8.96 0.02 -4.11
CA LYS A 37 -9.79 -0.01 -2.90
C LYS A 37 -9.48 -1.29 -2.11
N ARG A 38 -8.54 -1.21 -1.18
CA ARG A 38 -8.39 -2.26 -0.15
C ARG A 38 -9.62 -2.16 0.74
N SER A 39 -10.53 -3.14 0.67
CA SER A 39 -11.63 -3.22 1.63
C SER A 39 -11.01 -3.27 3.03
N LEU A 40 -11.12 -2.18 3.77
CA LEU A 40 -10.72 -2.17 5.17
C LEU A 40 -11.52 -3.28 5.86
N TYR A 41 -10.79 -4.13 6.57
CA TYR A 41 -11.25 -5.24 7.41
C TYR A 41 -12.77 -5.18 7.70
N LYS A 42 -13.55 -6.08 7.08
CA LYS A 42 -14.91 -6.34 7.57
C LYS A 42 -14.70 -6.95 8.96
N LYS A 43 -14.98 -6.18 10.01
CA LYS A 43 -15.07 -6.70 11.37
C LYS A 43 -16.15 -7.78 11.30
N LEU A 44 -15.74 -9.05 11.30
CA LEU A 44 -16.63 -10.16 11.55
C LEU A 44 -17.07 -9.95 13.01
N ASP A 45 -18.33 -9.57 13.17
CA ASP A 45 -19.04 -9.58 14.44
C ASP A 45 -19.13 -11.03 14.95
#